data_AF-A0A2V8W9J0-F1
#
_entry.id   AF-A0A2V8W9J0-F1
#
_cell.length_a   1.000
_cell.length_b   1.000
_cell.length_c   1.000
_cell.angle_alpha   90.00
_cell.angle_beta   90.00
_cell.angle_gamma   90.00
#
_symmetry.space_group_name_H-M   'P 1'
#
loop_
_entity.id
_entity.type
_entity.pdbx_description
1 polymer ?
#
loop_
_entity_poly.entity_id
_entity_poly.type
_entity_poly.pdbx_seq_one_letter_code
_entity_poly.pdbx_strand_id
1 'polypeptide(L)'
;MCHSSGLSGVLTSHYAVQAQLRQQFRPRRARTTGRSNAWNASSLNARGNSIIVGFLLQRKCALCAYRRTAENDVKKKIRAIQYGVGPIGASIARLMREKQAIEIIGAIDTDPAKVGRDLGEVVGATDGPWGVSISADAQEVLEQNADVVIHSTSSSLAKVMDQLLMCLKAESSIVSTCEELSYPFRTHPELAAKLDTAAKESGVALVGTGVNPGFVMDKLVVTLAAVSQRIEHAKALRVVDASKRRLPLQKKIGAGMTVEEFRAQVKAGVIKHVGLPESVAMVADSLNLPVEQITETIEPQVATERVQTEYLTVEAGQAAGVHQIGRGLSKDGKELVYLELQMYVGAKDPADTITLTGHPTISLVIPGGSHGDIATASVVVNSIPVILDAPAGLRTSRDLPIGFFSPHARP
;
A
#
# COMPACT_ATOMS: atom_id res chain seq x y z
N MET A 1 -56.27 0.62 -36.91
CA MET A 1 -55.81 -0.50 -37.77
C MET A 1 -54.29 -0.47 -37.81
N CYS A 2 -53.66 -1.66 -37.80
CA CYS A 2 -52.22 -1.99 -37.67
C CYS A 2 -51.63 -1.83 -36.24
N HIS A 3 -51.65 -2.88 -35.41
CA HIS A 3 -50.66 -3.98 -35.22
C HIS A 3 -49.31 -3.51 -34.61
N SER A 4 -49.08 -3.70 -33.29
CA SER A 4 -48.44 -4.86 -32.58
C SER A 4 -46.98 -5.07 -33.03
N SER A 5 -45.93 -5.22 -32.21
CA SER A 5 -45.75 -5.81 -30.87
C SER A 5 -44.24 -5.75 -30.52
N GLY A 6 -43.85 -5.76 -29.23
CA GLY A 6 -42.50 -6.23 -28.84
C GLY A 6 -41.73 -5.44 -27.77
N LEU A 7 -42.31 -5.21 -26.59
CA LEU A 7 -41.60 -4.76 -25.38
C LEU A 7 -41.99 -5.71 -24.24
N SER A 8 -41.15 -6.71 -23.95
CA SER A 8 -41.21 -7.53 -22.73
C SER A 8 -40.21 -8.69 -22.88
N GLY A 9 -39.07 -8.65 -22.18
CA GLY A 9 -38.29 -9.88 -21.99
C GLY A 9 -36.79 -9.78 -21.79
N VAL A 10 -36.25 -8.83 -21.01
CA VAL A 10 -34.91 -8.99 -20.40
C VAL A 10 -34.85 -8.20 -19.08
N LEU A 11 -35.64 -8.56 -18.06
CA LEU A 11 -35.52 -7.97 -16.71
C LEU A 11 -36.16 -8.85 -15.63
N THR A 12 -35.95 -10.16 -15.70
CA THR A 12 -36.31 -11.11 -14.63
C THR A 12 -35.39 -12.32 -14.68
N SER A 13 -34.15 -12.17 -14.21
CA SER A 13 -33.26 -13.33 -13.94
C SER A 13 -32.31 -13.15 -12.76
N HIS A 14 -32.16 -11.94 -12.19
CA HIS A 14 -31.22 -11.69 -11.09
C HIS A 14 -31.82 -11.70 -9.67
N TYR A 15 -33.14 -11.83 -9.51
CA TYR A 15 -33.80 -11.84 -8.18
C TYR A 15 -34.32 -13.21 -7.72
N ALA A 16 -34.20 -14.27 -8.53
CA ALA A 16 -34.68 -15.61 -8.16
C ALA A 16 -33.63 -16.49 -7.43
N VAL A 17 -32.36 -16.07 -7.37
CA VAL A 17 -31.26 -16.91 -6.81
C VAL A 17 -30.97 -16.61 -5.33
N GLN A 18 -31.44 -15.49 -4.77
CA GLN A 18 -31.20 -15.15 -3.36
C GLN A 18 -32.31 -15.60 -2.38
N ALA A 19 -33.45 -16.08 -2.87
CA ALA A 19 -34.56 -16.51 -2.02
C ALA A 19 -34.50 -18.00 -1.60
N GLN A 20 -33.65 -18.82 -2.23
CA GLN A 20 -33.62 -20.27 -2.02
C GLN A 20 -32.58 -20.76 -0.99
N LEU A 21 -31.72 -19.85 -0.48
CA LEU A 21 -30.66 -20.19 0.49
C LEU A 21 -31.00 -19.84 1.96
N ARG A 22 -32.18 -19.27 2.24
CA ARG A 22 -32.59 -18.85 3.60
C ARG A 22 -33.54 -19.81 4.34
N GLN A 23 -33.75 -21.03 3.84
CA GLN A 23 -34.60 -22.04 4.50
C GLN A 23 -33.87 -23.28 5.07
N GLN A 24 -32.53 -23.37 5.01
CA GLN A 24 -31.83 -24.62 5.36
C GLN A 24 -31.13 -24.67 6.73
N PHE A 25 -31.16 -23.64 7.58
CA PHE A 25 -30.56 -23.74 8.92
C PHE A 25 -31.42 -23.12 10.02
N ARG A 26 -32.27 -23.95 10.65
CA ARG A 26 -32.79 -23.73 12.00
C ARG A 26 -32.34 -24.90 12.89
N PRO A 27 -31.60 -24.69 13.99
CA PRO A 27 -31.26 -25.77 14.91
C PRO A 27 -32.44 -26.07 15.85
N ARG A 28 -32.96 -27.30 15.80
CA ARG A 28 -33.90 -27.83 16.81
C ARG A 28 -33.12 -28.55 17.91
N ARG A 29 -33.39 -28.21 19.17
CA ARG A 29 -32.94 -28.93 20.38
C ARG A 29 -33.79 -30.17 20.62
N ALA A 30 -33.17 -31.32 20.92
CA ALA A 30 -33.72 -32.40 21.77
C ALA A 30 -32.60 -33.43 22.07
N ARG A 31 -32.16 -33.55 23.33
CA ARG A 31 -32.48 -34.60 24.33
C ARG A 31 -31.86 -35.97 24.07
N THR A 32 -30.99 -36.34 25.01
CA THR A 32 -30.28 -37.60 25.22
C THR A 32 -31.21 -38.69 25.78
N THR A 33 -31.14 -39.90 25.23
CA THR A 33 -31.30 -41.20 25.94
C THR A 33 -30.63 -42.30 25.10
N GLY A 34 -29.82 -43.13 25.74
CA GLY A 34 -29.02 -44.17 25.07
C GLY A 34 -29.69 -45.54 24.97
N ARG A 35 -29.13 -46.40 24.11
CA ARG A 35 -28.81 -47.82 24.37
C ARG A 35 -28.16 -48.46 23.14
N SER A 36 -27.36 -49.49 23.41
CA SER A 36 -26.54 -50.32 22.54
C SER A 36 -27.34 -51.29 21.65
N ASN A 37 -26.88 -51.56 20.43
CA ASN A 37 -26.42 -52.89 19.97
C ASN A 37 -26.18 -52.97 18.44
N ALA A 38 -24.99 -53.50 18.16
CA ALA A 38 -24.39 -54.20 17.02
C ALA A 38 -25.20 -54.69 15.76
N TRP A 39 -24.49 -54.56 14.62
CA TRP A 39 -24.49 -55.29 13.32
C TRP A 39 -25.70 -55.27 12.36
N ASN A 40 -25.56 -54.63 11.19
CA ASN A 40 -25.32 -55.32 9.91
C ASN A 40 -25.00 -54.34 8.76
N ALA A 41 -24.11 -54.77 7.86
CA ALA A 41 -23.61 -54.00 6.71
C ALA A 41 -24.54 -54.08 5.49
N SER A 42 -24.75 -52.97 4.79
CA SER A 42 -24.64 -52.84 3.32
C SER A 42 -25.14 -51.49 2.81
N SER A 43 -24.57 -51.10 1.65
CA SER A 43 -24.89 -49.98 0.77
C SER A 43 -24.07 -48.68 0.95
N LEU A 44 -23.32 -48.40 -0.12
CA LEU A 44 -22.48 -47.23 -0.36
C LEU A 44 -23.31 -45.96 -0.55
N ASN A 45 -22.80 -44.81 -0.09
CA ASN A 45 -22.49 -43.69 -0.98
C ASN A 45 -21.74 -42.53 -0.29
N ALA A 46 -20.67 -42.12 -0.96
CA ALA A 46 -19.97 -40.83 -1.00
C ALA A 46 -19.75 -40.04 0.31
N ARG A 47 -18.49 -40.04 0.76
CA ARG A 47 -17.92 -39.23 1.84
C ARG A 47 -17.73 -37.77 1.38
N GLY A 48 -18.36 -36.82 2.07
CA GLY A 48 -17.91 -35.43 2.12
C GLY A 48 -17.18 -35.20 3.46
N ASN A 49 -15.85 -35.24 3.46
CA ASN A 49 -15.05 -34.92 4.63
C ASN A 49 -14.85 -33.39 4.71
N SER A 50 -15.70 -32.69 5.46
CA SER A 50 -15.29 -31.41 6.06
C SER A 50 -14.49 -31.71 7.32
N ILE A 51 -13.16 -31.57 7.23
CA ILE A 51 -12.31 -31.58 8.41
C ILE A 51 -12.42 -30.19 9.05
N ILE A 52 -13.27 -30.07 10.08
CA ILE A 52 -13.17 -28.97 11.04
C ILE A 52 -11.99 -29.31 11.95
N VAL A 53 -10.85 -28.64 11.78
CA VAL A 53 -9.72 -28.75 12.71
C VAL A 53 -10.08 -27.98 13.99
N GLY A 54 -10.79 -28.65 14.89
CA GLY A 54 -11.01 -28.18 16.25
C GLY A 54 -9.83 -28.56 17.14
N PHE A 55 -9.04 -27.58 17.57
CA PHE A 55 -8.00 -27.79 18.59
C PHE A 55 -8.67 -28.09 19.94
N LEU A 56 -8.75 -29.37 20.29
CA LEU A 56 -9.05 -29.83 21.65
C LEU A 56 -7.71 -30.02 22.39
N LEU A 57 -7.40 -29.08 23.29
CA LEU A 57 -6.32 -29.23 24.26
C LEU A 57 -6.65 -30.41 25.18
N GLN A 58 -6.07 -31.57 24.92
CA GLN A 58 -5.90 -32.62 25.93
C GLN A 58 -4.45 -32.69 26.38
N ARG A 59 -4.26 -32.23 27.62
CA ARG A 59 -3.06 -32.48 28.43
C ARG A 59 -2.90 -33.98 28.66
N LYS A 60 -1.73 -34.55 28.37
CA LYS A 60 -0.95 -35.41 29.29
C LYS A 60 0.42 -35.81 28.71
N CYS A 61 1.44 -35.52 29.51
CA CYS A 61 2.75 -36.17 29.66
C CYS A 61 3.63 -36.48 28.42
N ALA A 62 4.54 -35.55 28.13
CA ALA A 62 5.94 -35.84 27.80
C ALA A 62 6.85 -34.71 28.35
N LEU A 63 6.70 -34.40 29.64
CA LEU A 63 7.54 -33.46 30.39
C LEU A 63 8.73 -34.24 30.99
N CYS A 64 9.86 -34.34 30.28
CA CYS A 64 11.17 -34.43 30.97
C CYS A 64 12.42 -34.27 30.08
N ALA A 65 12.35 -34.25 28.74
CA ALA A 65 13.57 -34.23 27.91
C ALA A 65 13.69 -33.05 26.93
N TYR A 66 12.79 -32.06 26.99
CA TYR A 66 12.86 -30.84 26.16
C TYR A 66 12.78 -29.55 27.01
N ARG A 67 13.41 -29.59 28.19
CA ARG A 67 13.56 -28.46 29.11
C ARG A 67 15.04 -28.03 29.14
N ARG A 68 15.52 -27.56 27.99
CA ARG A 68 16.79 -26.87 27.69
C ARG A 68 16.69 -26.61 26.18
N THR A 69 16.08 -25.56 25.67
CA THR A 69 16.37 -24.13 25.86
C THR A 69 15.09 -23.34 25.54
N ALA A 70 14.18 -23.24 26.50
CA ALA A 70 13.23 -22.12 26.54
C ALA A 70 13.76 -21.17 27.60
N GLU A 71 14.98 -20.69 27.39
CA GLU A 71 15.38 -19.43 28.00
C GLU A 71 14.42 -18.38 27.45
N ASN A 72 14.01 -17.46 28.31
CA ASN A 72 13.20 -16.32 27.96
C ASN A 72 13.96 -15.50 26.90
N ASP A 73 13.77 -15.82 25.63
CA ASP A 73 13.99 -14.86 24.54
C ASP A 73 12.95 -13.78 24.75
N VAL A 74 13.26 -12.84 25.65
CA VAL A 74 12.64 -11.52 25.63
C VAL A 74 13.15 -10.89 24.35
N LYS A 75 12.49 -11.22 23.24
CA LYS A 75 12.72 -10.49 22.00
C LYS A 75 12.51 -9.02 22.32
N LYS A 76 13.51 -8.20 21.99
CA LYS A 76 13.47 -6.76 22.24
C LYS A 76 12.51 -6.14 21.23
N LYS A 77 11.84 -5.06 21.63
CA LYS A 77 11.04 -4.27 20.69
C LYS A 77 11.93 -3.76 19.56
N ILE A 78 11.35 -3.64 18.38
CA ILE A 78 11.96 -2.99 17.22
C ILE A 78 12.11 -1.51 17.54
N ARG A 79 13.35 -1.03 17.57
CA ARG A 79 13.72 0.36 17.77
C ARG A 79 13.58 1.11 16.45
N ALA A 80 12.67 2.07 16.40
CA ALA A 80 12.38 2.84 15.20
C ALA A 80 12.68 4.33 15.38
N ILE A 81 13.22 4.96 14.33
CA ILE A 81 13.33 6.42 14.21
C ILE A 81 12.36 6.91 13.13
N GLN A 82 11.62 7.98 13.41
CA GLN A 82 10.79 8.67 12.42
C GLN A 82 11.57 9.84 11.81
N TYR A 83 11.98 9.73 10.54
CA TYR A 83 12.64 10.80 9.80
C TYR A 83 11.64 11.53 8.90
N GLY A 84 11.35 12.77 9.24
CA GLY A 84 10.31 13.61 8.64
C GLY A 84 8.97 13.43 9.33
N VAL A 85 8.42 14.50 9.90
CA VAL A 85 7.17 14.53 10.66
C VAL A 85 6.15 15.42 9.94
N GLY A 86 6.07 15.27 8.61
CA GLY A 86 4.99 15.84 7.80
C GLY A 86 3.65 15.11 8.02
N PRO A 87 2.58 15.44 7.28
CA PRO A 87 1.29 14.80 7.44
C PRO A 87 1.32 13.25 7.32
N ILE A 88 2.13 12.72 6.39
CA ILE A 88 2.32 11.26 6.23
C ILE A 88 3.17 10.69 7.37
N GLY A 89 4.33 11.30 7.67
CA GLY A 89 5.18 10.89 8.78
C GLY A 89 4.46 10.87 10.13
N ALA A 90 3.59 11.85 10.38
CA ALA A 90 2.73 11.90 11.55
C ALA A 90 1.70 10.76 11.58
N SER A 91 1.18 10.34 10.43
CA SER A 91 0.28 9.18 10.34
C SER A 91 1.01 7.86 10.56
N ILE A 92 2.23 7.73 10.05
CA ILE A 92 3.10 6.57 10.26
C ILE A 92 3.47 6.47 11.74
N ALA A 93 3.93 7.56 12.36
CA ALA A 93 4.31 7.58 13.78
C ALA A 93 3.17 7.14 14.70
N ARG A 94 1.94 7.64 14.46
CA ARG A 94 0.75 7.18 15.20
C ARG A 94 0.51 5.67 15.00
N LEU A 95 0.59 5.16 13.78
CA LEU A 95 0.40 3.73 13.53
C LEU A 95 1.52 2.86 14.13
N MET A 96 2.77 3.34 14.14
CA MET A 96 3.87 2.65 14.84
C MET A 96 3.62 2.58 16.34
N ARG A 97 3.11 3.66 16.95
CA ARG A 97 2.77 3.70 18.38
C ARG A 97 1.73 2.65 18.77
N GLU A 98 0.81 2.32 17.87
CA GLU A 98 -0.18 1.25 18.08
C GLU A 98 0.43 -0.16 18.04
N LYS A 99 1.65 -0.35 17.53
CA LYS A 99 2.31 -1.66 17.47
C LYS A 99 3.08 -1.92 18.77
N GLN A 100 2.64 -2.92 19.54
CA GLN A 100 3.29 -3.28 20.81
C GLN A 100 4.75 -3.72 20.65
N ALA A 101 5.09 -4.26 19.48
CA ALA A 101 6.44 -4.70 19.13
C ALA A 101 7.37 -3.56 18.67
N ILE A 102 6.89 -2.33 18.49
CA ILE A 102 7.71 -1.18 18.08
C ILE A 102 7.91 -0.25 19.28
N GLU A 103 9.12 0.30 19.38
CA GLU A 103 9.47 1.42 20.24
C GLU A 103 10.04 2.55 19.37
N ILE A 104 9.39 3.72 19.39
CA ILE A 104 9.91 4.91 18.71
C ILE A 104 10.94 5.54 19.64
N ILE A 105 12.21 5.54 19.25
CA ILE A 105 13.32 6.02 20.08
C ILE A 105 13.79 7.42 19.66
N GLY A 106 13.44 7.89 18.47
CA GLY A 106 13.87 9.19 17.97
C GLY A 106 12.98 9.73 16.85
N ALA A 107 13.03 11.04 16.67
CA ALA A 107 12.35 11.73 15.59
C ALA A 107 13.21 12.87 15.03
N ILE A 108 13.19 13.03 13.71
CA ILE A 108 13.99 14.02 12.99
C ILE A 108 13.07 14.87 12.12
N ASP A 109 13.13 16.19 12.24
CA ASP A 109 12.46 17.13 11.33
C ASP A 109 13.21 18.48 11.36
N THR A 110 13.30 19.17 10.22
CA THR A 110 13.99 20.46 10.12
C THR A 110 13.08 21.67 10.31
N ASP A 111 11.76 21.47 10.41
CA ASP A 111 10.79 22.53 10.66
C ASP A 111 10.98 23.13 12.07
N PRO A 112 11.39 24.40 12.21
CA PRO A 112 11.61 25.04 13.50
C PRO A 112 10.36 25.04 14.41
N ALA A 113 9.16 24.91 13.85
CA ALA A 113 7.92 24.81 14.63
C ALA A 113 7.72 23.46 15.32
N LYS A 114 8.53 22.45 14.98
CA LYS A 114 8.48 21.08 15.53
C LYS A 114 9.70 20.73 16.36
N VAL A 115 10.87 21.27 16.00
CA VAL A 115 12.14 20.99 16.69
C VAL A 115 12.04 21.31 18.19
N GLY A 116 12.51 20.39 19.03
CA GLY A 116 12.46 20.46 20.49
C GLY A 116 11.12 20.10 21.13
N ARG A 117 10.08 19.87 20.32
CA ARG A 117 8.76 19.43 20.83
C ARG A 117 8.66 17.92 20.89
N ASP A 118 7.76 17.43 21.73
CA ASP A 118 7.44 16.02 21.81
C ASP A 118 6.71 15.52 20.55
N LEU A 119 7.14 14.37 20.04
CA LEU A 119 6.57 13.74 18.85
C LEU A 119 5.08 13.47 19.02
N GLY A 120 4.65 12.93 20.16
CA GLY A 120 3.24 12.60 20.44
C GLY A 120 2.35 13.83 20.36
N GLU A 121 2.81 14.95 20.90
CA GLU A 121 2.12 16.23 20.78
C GLU A 121 2.05 16.74 19.33
N VAL A 122 3.18 16.73 18.62
CA VAL A 122 3.27 17.23 17.24
C VAL A 122 2.41 16.42 16.28
N VAL A 123 2.31 15.11 16.48
CA VAL A 123 1.44 14.25 15.67
C VAL A 123 -0.02 14.26 16.12
N GLY A 124 -0.38 15.05 17.14
CA GLY A 124 -1.76 15.17 17.62
C GLY A 124 -2.29 13.88 18.24
N ALA A 125 -1.42 13.10 18.89
CA ALA A 125 -1.83 11.90 19.60
C ALA A 125 -2.62 12.25 20.87
N THR A 126 -3.66 11.47 21.15
CA THR A 126 -4.51 11.68 22.35
C THR A 126 -3.87 11.14 23.62
N ASP A 127 -2.87 10.26 23.49
CA ASP A 127 -2.08 9.66 24.57
C ASP A 127 -0.66 10.29 24.70
N GLY A 128 -0.43 11.44 24.05
CA GLY A 128 0.81 12.21 24.19
C GLY A 128 0.90 12.95 25.54
N PRO A 129 2.09 13.42 25.95
CA PRO A 129 3.37 13.29 25.28
C PRO A 129 3.96 11.86 25.35
N TRP A 130 4.89 11.53 24.45
CA TRP A 130 5.50 10.20 24.37
C TRP A 130 6.95 10.13 24.90
N GLY A 131 7.55 11.28 25.25
CA GLY A 131 8.93 11.37 25.70
C GLY A 131 9.95 11.30 24.58
N VAL A 132 9.55 11.57 23.32
CA VAL A 132 10.44 11.53 22.14
C VAL A 132 10.53 12.94 21.58
N SER A 133 11.66 13.62 21.83
CA SER A 133 11.90 14.96 21.30
C SER A 133 12.26 14.91 19.81
N ILE A 134 11.71 15.82 19.02
CA ILE A 134 12.07 16.00 17.60
C ILE A 134 13.37 16.82 17.53
N SER A 135 14.41 16.30 16.86
CA SER A 135 15.66 17.02 16.62
C SER A 135 15.80 17.47 15.17
N ALA A 136 16.50 18.58 14.96
CA ALA A 136 16.99 19.00 13.64
C ALA A 136 18.35 18.37 13.30
N ASP A 137 19.06 17.83 14.29
CA ASP A 137 20.32 17.12 14.10
C ASP A 137 20.03 15.63 13.81
N ALA A 138 20.04 15.29 12.53
CA ALA A 138 19.81 13.92 12.09
C ALA A 138 20.93 12.98 12.56
N GLN A 139 22.17 13.46 12.64
CA GLN A 139 23.32 12.62 13.00
C GLN A 139 23.21 12.20 14.46
N GLU A 140 22.95 13.14 15.37
CA GLU A 140 22.77 12.87 16.80
C GLU A 140 21.68 11.81 17.05
N VAL A 141 20.54 11.91 16.36
CA VAL A 141 19.43 10.96 16.55
C VAL A 141 19.79 9.57 16.00
N LEU A 142 20.50 9.50 14.87
CA LEU A 142 20.89 8.24 14.24
C LEU A 142 21.97 7.49 15.05
N GLU A 143 22.79 8.18 15.85
CA GLU A 143 23.77 7.56 16.76
C GLU A 143 23.12 6.69 17.87
N GLN A 144 21.80 6.75 18.04
CA GLN A 144 21.05 5.92 18.99
C GLN A 144 20.91 4.44 18.56
N ASN A 145 21.41 4.04 17.39
CA ASN A 145 21.36 2.68 16.85
C ASN A 145 19.94 2.12 16.81
N ALA A 146 19.15 2.58 15.84
CA ALA A 146 17.83 2.04 15.55
C ALA A 146 17.91 0.79 14.68
N ASP A 147 16.95 -0.11 14.80
CA ASP A 147 16.81 -1.24 13.87
C ASP A 147 16.32 -0.75 12.50
N VAL A 148 15.41 0.25 12.53
CA VAL A 148 14.79 0.80 11.33
C VAL A 148 14.58 2.32 11.40
N VAL A 149 14.84 3.00 10.30
CA VAL A 149 14.44 4.40 10.07
C VAL A 149 13.26 4.43 9.11
N ILE A 150 12.18 5.08 9.52
CA ILE A 150 11.06 5.39 8.63
C ILE A 150 11.24 6.78 8.05
N HIS A 151 11.57 6.84 6.76
CA HIS A 151 11.94 8.06 6.06
C HIS A 151 10.76 8.60 5.22
N SER A 152 10.33 9.83 5.48
CA SER A 152 9.15 10.42 4.83
C SER A 152 9.26 11.93 4.57
N THR A 153 10.33 12.34 3.89
CA THR A 153 10.68 13.77 3.69
C THR A 153 10.30 14.31 2.31
N SER A 154 10.73 13.65 1.22
CA SER A 154 10.58 14.13 -0.15
C SER A 154 10.40 12.97 -1.14
N SER A 155 9.71 13.27 -2.24
CA SER A 155 9.48 12.36 -3.36
C SER A 155 10.67 12.21 -4.31
N SER A 156 11.60 13.17 -4.27
CA SER A 156 12.75 13.19 -5.16
C SER A 156 13.93 12.45 -4.56
N LEU A 157 14.40 11.41 -5.25
CA LEU A 157 15.50 10.56 -4.81
C LEU A 157 16.78 11.38 -4.66
N ALA A 158 17.11 12.20 -5.67
CA ALA A 158 18.28 13.06 -5.64
C ALA A 158 18.33 13.99 -4.41
N LYS A 159 17.18 14.51 -3.96
CA LYS A 159 17.09 15.41 -2.80
C LYS A 159 17.24 14.70 -1.45
N VAL A 160 16.95 13.40 -1.40
CA VAL A 160 16.99 12.62 -0.15
C VAL A 160 18.22 11.73 -0.06
N MET A 161 19.07 11.69 -1.09
CA MET A 161 20.26 10.85 -1.14
C MET A 161 21.13 10.95 0.12
N ASP A 162 21.45 12.16 0.57
CA ASP A 162 22.30 12.36 1.73
C ASP A 162 21.64 11.88 3.03
N GLN A 163 20.31 12.02 3.14
CA GLN A 163 19.54 11.53 4.28
C GLN A 163 19.57 9.99 4.33
N LEU A 164 19.37 9.33 3.19
CA LEU A 164 19.40 7.87 3.08
C LEU A 164 20.81 7.33 3.37
N LEU A 165 21.85 7.94 2.80
CA LEU A 165 23.24 7.53 3.03
C LEU A 165 23.65 7.71 4.50
N MET A 166 23.16 8.76 5.18
CA MET A 166 23.39 8.95 6.61
C MET A 166 22.74 7.85 7.44
N CYS A 167 21.50 7.45 7.10
CA CYS A 167 20.81 6.35 7.76
C CYS A 167 21.51 5.00 7.53
N LEU A 168 21.99 4.74 6.31
CA LEU A 168 22.76 3.53 6.00
C LEU A 168 24.10 3.51 6.75
N LYS A 169 24.79 4.64 6.87
CA LYS A 169 26.02 4.75 7.67
C LYS A 169 25.79 4.46 9.16
N ALA A 170 24.59 4.72 9.66
CA ALA A 170 24.16 4.38 11.02
C ALA A 170 23.66 2.92 11.14
N GLU A 171 23.92 2.07 10.14
CA GLU A 171 23.58 0.65 10.14
C GLU A 171 22.10 0.37 10.45
N SER A 172 21.22 1.28 10.06
CA SER A 172 19.77 1.13 10.24
C SER A 172 19.13 0.71 8.92
N SER A 173 18.22 -0.28 8.96
CA SER A 173 17.36 -0.58 7.81
C SER A 173 16.43 0.60 7.54
N ILE A 174 15.95 0.77 6.31
CA ILE A 174 15.19 1.96 5.93
C ILE A 174 13.92 1.58 5.18
N VAL A 175 12.78 2.10 5.63
CA VAL A 175 11.54 2.12 4.86
C VAL A 175 11.22 3.58 4.52
N SER A 176 11.25 3.91 3.24
CA SER A 176 11.11 5.27 2.75
C SER A 176 9.81 5.45 1.94
N THR A 177 9.15 6.60 2.09
CA THR A 177 8.02 7.00 1.24
C THR A 177 8.42 7.82 0.01
N CYS A 178 9.72 7.91 -0.29
CA CYS A 178 10.21 8.62 -1.47
C CYS A 178 9.75 7.92 -2.74
N GLU A 179 8.87 8.55 -3.52
CA GLU A 179 8.27 7.93 -4.70
C GLU A 179 9.30 7.49 -5.76
N GLU A 180 10.32 8.31 -6.08
CA GLU A 180 11.38 7.94 -7.06
C GLU A 180 12.24 6.73 -6.59
N LEU A 181 12.21 6.40 -5.30
CA LEU A 181 12.94 5.25 -4.73
C LEU A 181 12.16 3.93 -4.85
N SER A 182 10.87 3.95 -5.21
CA SER A 182 10.07 2.71 -5.24
C SER A 182 10.61 1.70 -6.25
N TYR A 183 11.14 2.18 -7.37
CA TYR A 183 11.78 1.37 -8.41
C TYR A 183 12.76 2.20 -9.28
N PRO A 184 13.92 2.60 -8.73
CA PRO A 184 14.79 3.61 -9.34
C PRO A 184 15.69 3.07 -10.46
N PHE A 185 15.71 1.77 -10.74
CA PHE A 185 16.71 1.15 -11.61
C PHE A 185 16.69 1.68 -13.06
N ARG A 186 15.53 2.14 -13.54
CA ARG A 186 15.39 2.70 -14.89
C ARG A 186 15.51 4.23 -14.92
N THR A 187 15.03 4.93 -13.88
CA THR A 187 14.99 6.40 -13.83
C THR A 187 16.24 7.01 -13.20
N HIS A 188 16.88 6.31 -12.26
CA HIS A 188 18.05 6.75 -11.51
C HIS A 188 19.09 5.61 -11.30
N PRO A 189 19.60 4.96 -12.36
CA PRO A 189 20.46 3.78 -12.25
C PRO A 189 21.72 4.02 -11.39
N GLU A 190 22.35 5.19 -11.51
CA GLU A 190 23.55 5.52 -10.73
C GLU A 190 23.26 5.72 -9.25
N LEU A 191 22.15 6.39 -8.91
CA LEU A 191 21.74 6.59 -7.52
C LEU A 191 21.30 5.26 -6.89
N ALA A 192 20.59 4.43 -7.66
CA ALA A 192 20.18 3.09 -7.24
C ALA A 192 21.39 2.21 -6.91
N ALA A 193 22.40 2.20 -7.80
CA ALA A 193 23.64 1.45 -7.58
C ALA A 193 24.40 1.95 -6.35
N LYS A 194 24.50 3.28 -6.16
CA LYS A 194 25.15 3.88 -4.99
C LYS A 194 24.46 3.46 -3.68
N LEU A 195 23.13 3.48 -3.65
CA LEU A 195 22.36 3.06 -2.47
C LEU A 195 22.47 1.56 -2.21
N ASP A 196 22.44 0.74 -3.26
CA ASP A 196 22.60 -0.70 -3.14
C ASP A 196 23.97 -1.08 -2.56
N THR A 197 25.05 -0.46 -3.07
CA THR A 197 26.41 -0.63 -2.53
C THR A 197 26.48 -0.21 -1.07
N ALA A 198 26.02 1.00 -0.73
CA ALA A 198 26.07 1.49 0.65
C ALA A 198 25.27 0.61 1.62
N ALA A 199 24.09 0.14 1.20
CA ALA A 199 23.26 -0.74 2.03
C ALA A 199 23.93 -2.11 2.26
N LYS A 200 24.58 -2.67 1.23
CA LYS A 200 25.37 -3.91 1.36
C LYS A 200 26.59 -3.74 2.27
N GLU A 201 27.31 -2.63 2.15
CA GLU A 201 28.47 -2.32 2.99
C GLU A 201 28.08 -2.18 4.47
N SER A 202 26.93 -1.57 4.74
CA SER A 202 26.36 -1.44 6.08
C SER A 202 25.62 -2.68 6.59
N GLY A 203 25.49 -3.74 5.78
CA GLY A 203 24.82 -4.98 6.17
C GLY A 203 23.30 -4.86 6.38
N VAL A 204 22.65 -3.82 5.85
CA VAL A 204 21.21 -3.54 6.04
C VAL A 204 20.44 -3.37 4.74
N ALA A 205 19.11 -3.34 4.81
CA ALA A 205 18.25 -3.21 3.66
C ALA A 205 17.52 -1.84 3.61
N LEU A 206 17.28 -1.36 2.40
CA LEU A 206 16.54 -0.11 2.12
C LEU A 206 15.40 -0.42 1.15
N VAL A 207 14.22 0.14 1.35
CA VAL A 207 13.11 0.06 0.39
C VAL A 207 12.34 1.39 0.27
N GLY A 208 11.96 1.74 -0.95
CA GLY A 208 10.93 2.76 -1.23
C GLY A 208 9.55 2.10 -1.38
N THR A 209 8.56 2.53 -0.60
CA THR A 209 7.20 1.99 -0.67
C THR A 209 6.13 2.96 -0.17
N GLY A 210 4.87 2.62 -0.43
CA GLY A 210 3.70 3.43 -0.15
C GLY A 210 2.47 2.85 -0.84
N VAL A 211 1.35 3.59 -0.83
CA VAL A 211 0.14 3.13 -1.52
C VAL A 211 0.30 3.12 -3.05
N ASN A 212 0.92 4.16 -3.60
CA ASN A 212 1.15 4.35 -5.02
C ASN A 212 2.16 5.51 -5.17
N PRO A 213 3.40 5.20 -5.59
CA PRO A 213 3.94 3.87 -5.88
C PRO A 213 4.17 3.02 -4.61
N GLY A 214 4.24 1.69 -4.78
CA GLY A 214 4.63 0.71 -3.75
C GLY A 214 3.60 -0.40 -3.46
N PHE A 215 2.31 -0.18 -3.79
CA PHE A 215 1.28 -1.18 -3.59
C PHE A 215 0.24 -1.26 -4.72
N VAL A 216 -0.71 -0.33 -4.78
CA VAL A 216 -1.96 -0.47 -5.56
C VAL A 216 -1.70 -0.65 -7.05
N MET A 217 -0.86 0.20 -7.64
CA MET A 217 -0.61 0.21 -9.09
C MET A 217 0.65 -0.55 -9.50
N ASP A 218 1.24 -1.32 -8.58
CA ASP A 218 2.47 -2.06 -8.83
C ASP A 218 2.52 -3.42 -8.11
N LYS A 219 2.78 -3.51 -6.80
CA LYS A 219 2.88 -4.78 -6.07
C LYS A 219 1.60 -5.60 -6.13
N LEU A 220 0.43 -4.97 -6.02
CA LEU A 220 -0.86 -5.63 -6.13
C LEU A 220 -1.10 -6.15 -7.55
N VAL A 221 -0.70 -5.37 -8.57
CA VAL A 221 -0.75 -5.80 -9.99
C VAL A 221 0.09 -7.06 -10.19
N VAL A 222 1.33 -7.06 -9.69
CA VAL A 222 2.24 -8.21 -9.77
C VAL A 222 1.71 -9.41 -8.96
N THR A 223 1.13 -9.16 -7.79
CA THR A 223 0.55 -10.22 -6.95
C THR A 223 -0.61 -10.93 -7.67
N LEU A 224 -1.49 -10.17 -8.33
CA LEU A 224 -2.61 -10.75 -9.07
C LEU A 224 -2.17 -11.59 -10.27
N ALA A 225 -1.01 -11.31 -10.84
CA ALA A 225 -0.48 -12.09 -11.96
C ALA A 225 -0.14 -13.55 -11.58
N ALA A 226 0.02 -13.87 -10.28
CA ALA A 226 0.38 -15.21 -9.83
C ALA A 226 -0.63 -16.31 -10.20
N VAL A 227 -1.88 -15.94 -10.50
CA VAL A 227 -2.95 -16.85 -10.94
C VAL A 227 -3.15 -16.86 -12.47
N SER A 228 -2.23 -16.23 -13.21
CA SER A 228 -2.20 -16.24 -14.68
C SER A 228 -0.98 -17.00 -15.20
N GLN A 229 -1.18 -17.85 -16.21
CA GLN A 229 -0.10 -18.59 -16.88
C GLN A 229 0.69 -17.69 -17.85
N ARG A 230 0.01 -16.67 -18.41
CA ARG A 230 0.59 -15.72 -19.36
C ARG A 230 -0.04 -14.35 -19.15
N ILE A 231 0.77 -13.30 -19.16
CA ILE A 231 0.34 -11.90 -19.21
C ILE A 231 0.82 -11.27 -20.51
N GLU A 232 -0.05 -10.49 -21.15
CA GLU A 232 0.22 -9.79 -22.41
C GLU A 232 0.09 -8.27 -22.27
N HIS A 233 -0.78 -7.82 -21.35
CA HIS A 233 -0.97 -6.40 -21.03
C HIS A 233 -1.40 -6.24 -19.57
N ALA A 234 -0.84 -5.26 -18.88
CA ALA A 234 -1.21 -4.89 -17.53
C ALA A 234 -1.84 -3.50 -17.51
N LYS A 235 -3.04 -3.38 -16.97
CA LYS A 235 -3.77 -2.12 -16.80
C LYS A 235 -4.09 -1.89 -15.33
N ALA A 236 -3.83 -0.70 -14.82
CA ALA A 236 -4.38 -0.24 -13.55
C ALA A 236 -4.97 1.18 -13.69
N LEU A 237 -6.15 1.39 -13.11
CA LEU A 237 -6.82 2.68 -13.01
C LEU A 237 -7.11 2.96 -11.54
N ARG A 238 -6.66 4.11 -11.06
CA ARG A 238 -6.92 4.61 -9.71
C ARG A 238 -7.69 5.93 -9.80
N VAL A 239 -8.93 5.91 -9.34
CA VAL A 239 -9.80 7.10 -9.25
C VAL A 239 -9.95 7.48 -7.78
N VAL A 240 -9.52 8.69 -7.43
CA VAL A 240 -9.47 9.19 -6.04
C VAL A 240 -10.28 10.47 -5.92
N ASP A 241 -11.29 10.45 -5.07
CA ASP A 241 -12.00 11.66 -4.63
C ASP A 241 -11.16 12.43 -3.61
N ALA A 242 -10.72 13.63 -4.00
CA ALA A 242 -9.94 14.52 -3.15
C ALA A 242 -10.82 15.46 -2.30
N SER A 243 -12.15 15.44 -2.45
CA SER A 243 -13.06 16.43 -1.82
C SER A 243 -12.97 16.47 -0.30
N LYS A 244 -12.79 15.30 0.32
CA LYS A 244 -12.68 15.13 1.78
C LYS A 244 -11.24 15.18 2.29
N ARG A 245 -10.28 15.51 1.41
CA ARG A 245 -8.86 15.51 1.74
C ARG A 245 -8.39 16.91 2.09
N ARG A 246 -7.35 17.00 2.92
CA ARG A 246 -6.75 18.25 3.38
C ARG A 246 -6.43 19.22 2.23
N LEU A 247 -6.60 20.52 2.47
CA LEU A 247 -6.33 21.58 1.49
C LEU A 247 -4.96 21.47 0.79
N PRO A 248 -3.84 21.16 1.47
CA PRO A 248 -2.55 21.00 0.77
C PRO A 248 -2.57 19.94 -0.34
N LEU A 249 -3.33 18.85 -0.18
CA LEU A 249 -3.48 17.85 -1.24
C LEU A 249 -4.33 18.38 -2.39
N GLN A 250 -5.44 19.06 -2.09
CA GLN A 250 -6.31 19.65 -3.12
C GLN A 250 -5.55 20.70 -3.97
N LYS A 251 -4.71 21.52 -3.34
CA LYS A 251 -3.82 22.46 -4.05
C LYS A 251 -2.75 21.74 -4.88
N LYS A 252 -2.15 20.66 -4.35
CA LYS A 252 -1.11 19.88 -5.05
C LYS A 252 -1.62 19.28 -6.36
N ILE A 253 -2.89 18.91 -6.44
CA ILE A 253 -3.52 18.38 -7.65
C ILE A 253 -4.08 19.48 -8.58
N GLY A 254 -3.87 20.76 -8.25
CA GLY A 254 -4.30 21.88 -9.09
C GLY A 254 -5.78 22.26 -8.97
N ALA A 255 -6.49 21.81 -7.92
CA ALA A 255 -7.91 22.13 -7.76
C ALA A 255 -8.13 23.66 -7.64
N GLY A 256 -9.01 24.19 -8.50
CA GLY A 256 -9.39 25.60 -8.57
C GLY A 256 -8.54 26.46 -9.51
N MET A 257 -7.53 25.89 -10.17
CA MET A 257 -6.72 26.60 -11.18
C MET A 257 -7.46 26.69 -12.52
N THR A 258 -7.11 27.66 -13.35
CA THR A 258 -7.45 27.60 -14.78
C THR A 258 -6.68 26.47 -15.48
N VAL A 259 -7.15 26.03 -16.64
CA VAL A 259 -6.47 25.00 -17.44
C VAL A 259 -5.07 25.48 -17.87
N GLU A 260 -4.95 26.77 -18.19
CA GLU A 260 -3.70 27.40 -18.61
C GLU A 260 -2.69 27.46 -17.45
N GLU A 261 -3.13 27.87 -16.25
CA GLU A 261 -2.31 27.89 -15.04
C GLU A 261 -1.84 26.48 -14.66
N PHE A 262 -2.74 25.49 -14.74
CA PHE A 262 -2.41 24.09 -14.48
C PHE A 262 -1.30 23.62 -15.42
N ARG A 263 -1.47 23.83 -16.73
CA ARG A 263 -0.47 23.41 -17.75
C ARG A 263 0.87 24.12 -17.57
N ALA A 264 0.86 25.40 -17.20
CA ALA A 264 2.07 26.14 -16.88
C ALA A 264 2.80 25.52 -15.68
N GLN A 265 2.07 25.13 -14.63
CA GLN A 265 2.66 24.49 -13.44
C GLN A 265 3.14 23.05 -13.70
N VAL A 266 2.48 22.29 -14.57
CA VAL A 266 2.99 20.99 -15.05
C VAL A 266 4.33 21.18 -15.78
N LYS A 267 4.40 22.15 -16.70
CA LYS A 267 5.64 22.47 -17.43
C LYS A 267 6.77 22.93 -16.50
N ALA A 268 6.43 23.61 -15.40
CA ALA A 268 7.38 24.01 -14.37
C ALA A 268 7.77 22.86 -13.40
N GLY A 269 7.16 21.67 -13.53
CA GLY A 269 7.41 20.52 -12.67
C GLY A 269 6.80 20.65 -11.26
N VAL A 270 5.90 21.62 -11.05
CA VAL A 270 5.24 21.87 -9.76
C VAL A 270 4.05 20.93 -9.54
N ILE A 271 3.21 20.76 -10.57
CA ILE A 271 2.11 19.80 -10.54
C ILE A 271 2.55 18.52 -11.25
N LYS A 272 2.85 17.49 -10.46
CA LYS A 272 2.96 16.11 -10.92
C LYS A 272 2.64 15.16 -9.77
N HIS A 273 1.99 14.03 -10.07
CA HIS A 273 2.16 12.86 -9.23
C HIS A 273 3.51 12.23 -9.59
N VAL A 274 4.29 11.86 -8.59
CA VAL A 274 5.61 11.25 -8.77
C VAL A 274 5.45 9.74 -8.60
N GLY A 275 6.13 8.93 -9.40
CA GLY A 275 6.18 7.48 -9.20
C GLY A 275 5.47 6.63 -10.26
N LEU A 276 4.69 7.20 -11.19
CA LEU A 276 4.08 6.40 -12.25
C LEU A 276 5.10 5.75 -13.20
N PRO A 277 6.18 6.44 -13.63
CA PRO A 277 7.24 5.80 -14.41
C PRO A 277 7.91 4.65 -13.64
N GLU A 278 8.15 4.82 -12.34
CA GLU A 278 8.69 3.80 -11.45
C GLU A 278 7.73 2.60 -11.34
N SER A 279 6.43 2.82 -11.16
CA SER A 279 5.42 1.74 -11.14
C SER A 279 5.34 1.01 -12.48
N VAL A 280 5.39 1.73 -13.62
CA VAL A 280 5.43 1.11 -14.97
C VAL A 280 6.66 0.22 -15.10
N ALA A 281 7.84 0.73 -14.71
CA ALA A 281 9.08 -0.02 -14.75
C ALA A 281 9.02 -1.28 -13.87
N MET A 282 8.51 -1.16 -12.64
CA MET A 282 8.39 -2.27 -11.71
C MET A 282 7.45 -3.35 -12.24
N VAL A 283 6.28 -2.97 -12.77
CA VAL A 283 5.32 -3.91 -13.36
C VAL A 283 5.91 -4.60 -14.57
N ALA A 284 6.54 -3.86 -15.48
CA ALA A 284 7.17 -4.41 -16.68
C ALA A 284 8.23 -5.46 -16.34
N ASP A 285 9.17 -5.12 -15.45
CA ASP A 285 10.27 -6.00 -15.05
C ASP A 285 9.80 -7.18 -14.17
N SER A 286 8.67 -7.04 -13.47
CA SER A 286 8.12 -8.12 -12.65
C SER A 286 7.35 -9.14 -13.47
N LEU A 287 6.70 -8.69 -14.54
CA LEU A 287 5.90 -9.54 -15.43
C LEU A 287 6.68 -9.99 -16.68
N ASN A 288 7.97 -9.63 -16.78
CA ASN A 288 8.83 -9.88 -17.94
C ASN A 288 8.22 -9.35 -19.25
N LEU A 289 7.55 -8.20 -19.19
CA LEU A 289 7.01 -7.53 -20.38
C LEU A 289 8.12 -6.71 -21.05
N PRO A 290 8.36 -6.86 -22.36
CA PRO A 290 9.47 -6.20 -23.06
C PRO A 290 9.17 -4.72 -23.33
N VAL A 291 9.14 -3.90 -22.27
CA VAL A 291 8.98 -2.44 -22.33
C VAL A 291 10.32 -1.78 -22.58
N GLU A 292 10.43 -1.10 -23.71
CA GLU A 292 11.61 -0.32 -24.14
C GLU A 292 11.47 1.17 -23.84
N GLN A 293 10.24 1.70 -23.92
CA GLN A 293 9.96 3.11 -23.71
C GLN A 293 8.90 3.30 -22.64
N ILE A 294 9.17 4.20 -21.69
CA ILE A 294 8.19 4.66 -20.70
C ILE A 294 7.82 6.10 -21.05
N THR A 295 6.52 6.39 -21.10
CA THR A 295 6.00 7.74 -21.36
C THR A 295 5.01 8.13 -20.27
N GLU A 296 4.88 9.43 -20.06
CA GLU A 296 3.95 10.00 -19.08
C GLU A 296 3.22 11.20 -19.69
N THR A 297 1.92 11.32 -19.38
CA THR A 297 1.11 12.50 -19.69
C THR A 297 0.45 13.01 -18.43
N ILE A 298 0.46 14.33 -18.22
CA ILE A 298 -0.21 14.99 -17.09
C ILE A 298 -1.15 16.05 -17.66
N GLU A 299 -2.45 15.84 -17.53
CA GLU A 299 -3.50 16.75 -17.97
C GLU A 299 -4.41 17.14 -16.79
N PRO A 300 -5.09 18.30 -16.86
CA PRO A 300 -6.07 18.66 -15.85
C PRO A 300 -7.32 17.80 -16.00
N GLN A 301 -7.86 17.34 -14.87
CA GLN A 301 -9.25 16.88 -14.83
C GLN A 301 -10.15 18.11 -14.73
N VAL A 302 -10.84 18.45 -15.81
CA VAL A 302 -11.67 19.67 -15.87
C VAL A 302 -13.03 19.42 -15.22
N ALA A 303 -13.45 20.33 -14.35
CA ALA A 303 -14.76 20.32 -13.72
C ALA A 303 -15.85 20.62 -14.77
N THR A 304 -16.86 19.77 -14.88
CA THR A 304 -18.03 20.02 -15.75
C THR A 304 -19.14 20.78 -15.03
N GLU A 305 -19.11 20.79 -13.71
CA GLU A 305 -20.06 21.46 -12.81
C GLU A 305 -19.30 22.07 -11.62
N ARG A 306 -19.93 23.02 -10.91
CA ARG A 306 -19.35 23.62 -9.71
C ARG A 306 -19.20 22.56 -8.60
N VAL A 307 -18.01 22.45 -8.03
CA VAL A 307 -17.71 21.59 -6.88
C VAL A 307 -17.28 22.46 -5.70
N GLN A 308 -17.92 22.30 -4.55
CA GLN A 308 -17.55 22.98 -3.31
C GLN A 308 -17.04 21.97 -2.29
N THR A 309 -15.82 22.19 -1.78
CA THR A 309 -15.26 21.44 -0.66
C THR A 309 -15.31 22.31 0.61
N GLU A 310 -14.90 21.76 1.75
CA GLU A 310 -14.72 22.53 2.98
C GLU A 310 -13.72 23.69 2.82
N TYR A 311 -12.76 23.56 1.88
CA TYR A 311 -11.62 24.47 1.78
C TYR A 311 -11.59 25.36 0.54
N LEU A 312 -12.23 24.94 -0.56
CA LEU A 312 -12.21 25.68 -1.82
C LEU A 312 -13.46 25.43 -2.65
N THR A 313 -13.65 26.28 -3.66
CA THR A 313 -14.65 26.09 -4.71
C THR A 313 -13.93 25.94 -6.04
N VAL A 314 -14.37 24.98 -6.86
CA VAL A 314 -13.96 24.80 -8.26
C VAL A 314 -15.18 25.06 -9.14
N GLU A 315 -15.09 26.06 -10.01
CA GLU A 315 -16.14 26.37 -10.99
C GLU A 315 -16.02 25.46 -12.22
N ALA A 316 -17.12 25.33 -12.98
CA ALA A 316 -17.09 24.63 -14.26
C ALA A 316 -16.05 25.25 -15.21
N GLY A 317 -15.26 24.41 -15.87
CA GLY A 317 -14.16 24.83 -16.75
C GLY A 317 -12.81 24.99 -16.04
N GLN A 318 -12.77 25.01 -14.71
CA GLN A 318 -11.51 24.99 -13.94
C GLN A 318 -11.00 23.55 -13.76
N ALA A 319 -9.72 23.42 -13.40
CA ALA A 319 -9.16 22.14 -12.99
C ALA A 319 -9.75 21.71 -11.64
N ALA A 320 -10.39 20.54 -11.60
CA ALA A 320 -10.80 19.85 -10.38
C ALA A 320 -9.65 19.03 -9.77
N GLY A 321 -8.64 18.71 -10.57
CA GLY A 321 -7.52 17.89 -10.16
C GLY A 321 -6.63 17.48 -11.33
N VAL A 322 -5.95 16.35 -11.16
CA VAL A 322 -4.98 15.81 -12.11
C VAL A 322 -5.48 14.50 -12.71
N HIS A 323 -5.25 14.34 -14.01
CA HIS A 323 -5.37 13.11 -14.76
C HIS A 323 -3.99 12.78 -15.35
N GLN A 324 -3.38 11.69 -14.87
CA GLN A 324 -2.03 11.29 -15.24
C GLN A 324 -2.02 9.86 -15.76
N ILE A 325 -1.28 9.63 -16.85
CA ILE A 325 -1.16 8.31 -17.47
C ILE A 325 0.32 7.98 -17.65
N GLY A 326 0.76 6.86 -17.10
CA GLY A 326 2.04 6.21 -17.40
C GLY A 326 1.83 5.05 -18.38
N ARG A 327 2.65 4.99 -19.44
CA ARG A 327 2.61 3.90 -20.43
C ARG A 327 3.97 3.26 -20.60
N GLY A 328 4.01 1.93 -20.62
CA GLY A 328 5.15 1.14 -21.05
C GLY A 328 4.90 0.59 -22.45
N LEU A 329 5.76 0.94 -23.41
CA LEU A 329 5.66 0.58 -24.82
C LEU A 329 6.78 -0.39 -25.22
N SER A 330 6.47 -1.35 -26.08
CA SER A 330 7.47 -2.20 -26.74
C SER A 330 8.29 -1.43 -27.77
N LYS A 331 9.33 -2.08 -28.30
CA LYS A 331 10.14 -1.55 -29.42
C LYS A 331 9.31 -1.08 -30.63
N ASP A 332 8.22 -1.80 -30.92
CA ASP A 332 7.34 -1.52 -32.06
C ASP A 332 6.18 -0.57 -31.70
N GLY A 333 6.20 0.03 -30.51
CA GLY A 333 5.19 0.98 -30.04
C GLY A 333 3.91 0.33 -29.48
N LYS A 334 3.87 -0.99 -29.30
CA LYS A 334 2.72 -1.66 -28.67
C LYS A 334 2.71 -1.34 -27.17
N GLU A 335 1.58 -0.85 -26.66
CA GLU A 335 1.39 -0.67 -25.23
C GLU A 335 1.33 -2.03 -24.51
N LEU A 336 2.14 -2.20 -23.47
CA LEU A 336 2.22 -3.41 -22.64
C LEU A 336 1.81 -3.15 -21.18
N VAL A 337 2.02 -1.93 -20.71
CA VAL A 337 1.64 -1.48 -19.36
C VAL A 337 0.92 -0.14 -19.46
N TYR A 338 -0.24 -0.02 -18.83
CA TYR A 338 -1.03 1.20 -18.76
C TYR A 338 -1.43 1.47 -17.32
N LEU A 339 -0.96 2.58 -16.77
CA LEU A 339 -1.28 3.03 -15.41
C LEU A 339 -1.93 4.41 -15.49
N GLU A 340 -3.16 4.54 -15.01
CA GLU A 340 -3.92 5.79 -15.03
C GLU A 340 -4.31 6.20 -13.61
N LEU A 341 -4.00 7.44 -13.25
CA LEU A 341 -4.39 8.08 -12.00
C LEU A 341 -5.29 9.26 -12.32
N GLN A 342 -6.52 9.22 -11.82
CA GLN A 342 -7.41 10.37 -11.77
C GLN A 342 -7.59 10.77 -10.30
N MET A 343 -7.08 11.93 -9.92
CA MET A 343 -7.24 12.46 -8.56
C MET A 343 -7.79 13.86 -8.62
N TYR A 344 -9.04 14.04 -8.22
CA TYR A 344 -9.76 15.30 -8.36
C TYR A 344 -10.87 15.45 -7.33
N VAL A 345 -11.29 16.70 -7.08
CA VAL A 345 -12.45 16.98 -6.23
C VAL A 345 -13.75 16.69 -6.99
N GLY A 346 -14.72 16.10 -6.31
CA GLY A 346 -16.00 15.70 -6.88
C GLY A 346 -15.95 14.41 -7.70
N ALA A 347 -14.95 13.54 -7.47
CA ALA A 347 -14.83 12.31 -8.24
C ALA A 347 -16.03 11.38 -8.03
N LYS A 348 -16.61 10.92 -9.14
CA LYS A 348 -17.73 9.97 -9.15
C LYS A 348 -17.16 8.55 -9.16
N ASP A 349 -17.76 7.67 -8.36
CA ASP A 349 -17.41 6.24 -8.27
C ASP A 349 -15.89 5.98 -8.08
N PRO A 350 -15.25 6.54 -7.04
CA PRO A 350 -13.83 6.28 -6.79
C PRO A 350 -13.57 4.78 -6.62
N ALA A 351 -12.50 4.28 -7.24
CA ALA A 351 -12.15 2.87 -7.24
C ALA A 351 -10.68 2.67 -7.60
N ASP A 352 -10.10 1.56 -7.12
CA ASP A 352 -8.88 1.00 -7.70
C ASP A 352 -9.28 -0.19 -8.57
N THR A 353 -8.92 -0.16 -9.84
CA THR A 353 -9.24 -1.22 -10.82
C THR A 353 -7.95 -1.73 -11.45
N ILE A 354 -7.77 -3.05 -11.47
CA ILE A 354 -6.65 -3.71 -12.13
C ILE A 354 -7.21 -4.71 -13.12
N THR A 355 -6.68 -4.71 -14.34
CA THR A 355 -6.98 -5.70 -15.37
C THR A 355 -5.68 -6.24 -15.93
N LEU A 356 -5.51 -7.55 -15.87
CA LEU A 356 -4.40 -8.28 -16.45
C LEU A 356 -4.93 -9.10 -17.62
N THR A 357 -4.57 -8.69 -18.84
CA THR A 357 -4.94 -9.41 -20.06
C THR A 357 -3.95 -10.53 -20.32
N GLY A 358 -4.46 -11.73 -20.58
CA GLY A 358 -3.66 -12.93 -20.77
C GLY A 358 -4.46 -14.21 -20.60
N HIS A 359 -3.83 -15.25 -20.06
CA HIS A 359 -4.47 -16.56 -19.85
C HIS A 359 -4.36 -17.04 -18.39
N PRO A 360 -5.47 -17.09 -17.63
CA PRO A 360 -6.71 -16.35 -17.89
C PRO A 360 -6.50 -14.83 -17.80
N THR A 361 -7.44 -14.08 -18.35
CA THR A 361 -7.59 -12.65 -18.07
C THR A 361 -8.24 -12.49 -16.70
N ILE A 362 -7.72 -11.57 -15.88
CA ILE A 362 -8.17 -11.35 -14.51
C ILE A 362 -8.45 -9.85 -14.31
N SER A 363 -9.52 -9.56 -13.58
CA SER A 363 -9.88 -8.20 -13.19
C SER A 363 -10.20 -8.15 -11.70
N LEU A 364 -9.69 -7.11 -11.03
CA LEU A 364 -9.95 -6.81 -9.63
C LEU A 364 -10.43 -5.36 -9.52
N VAL A 365 -11.49 -5.14 -8.74
CA VAL A 365 -12.00 -3.82 -8.40
C VAL A 365 -12.08 -3.72 -6.88
N ILE A 366 -11.55 -2.61 -6.33
CA ILE A 366 -11.73 -2.20 -4.94
C ILE A 366 -12.70 -1.00 -4.95
N PRO A 367 -14.00 -1.21 -4.69
CA PRO A 367 -14.98 -0.12 -4.64
C PRO A 367 -14.60 0.90 -3.57
N GLY A 368 -14.69 2.19 -3.90
CA GLY A 368 -14.23 3.28 -3.03
C GLY A 368 -12.72 3.55 -3.09
N GLY A 369 -11.94 2.62 -3.64
CA GLY A 369 -10.49 2.68 -3.69
C GLY A 369 -9.82 2.59 -2.32
N SER A 370 -8.49 2.53 -2.33
CA SER A 370 -7.66 2.50 -1.13
C SER A 370 -7.37 3.92 -0.66
N HIS A 371 -7.75 4.28 0.57
CA HIS A 371 -7.54 5.63 1.09
C HIS A 371 -6.05 5.97 1.22
N GLY A 372 -5.56 6.91 0.40
CA GLY A 372 -4.12 7.18 0.24
C GLY A 372 -3.28 7.34 1.51
N ASP A 373 -3.67 8.22 2.46
CA ASP A 373 -2.82 8.46 3.65
C ASP A 373 -2.77 7.22 4.57
N ILE A 374 -3.94 6.65 4.90
CA ILE A 374 -4.09 5.43 5.71
C ILE A 374 -3.33 4.26 5.08
N ALA A 375 -3.51 4.05 3.77
CA ALA A 375 -2.88 2.95 3.06
C ALA A 375 -1.36 3.12 2.99
N THR A 376 -0.84 4.32 2.73
CA THR A 376 0.61 4.58 2.75
C THR A 376 1.19 4.29 4.13
N ALA A 377 0.59 4.81 5.20
CA ALA A 377 1.06 4.52 6.56
C ALA A 377 1.04 3.01 6.86
N SER A 378 -0.04 2.33 6.44
CA SER A 378 -0.19 0.88 6.62
C SER A 378 0.89 0.09 5.88
N VAL A 379 1.13 0.39 4.60
CA VAL A 379 2.14 -0.31 3.77
C VAL A 379 3.54 -0.12 4.35
N VAL A 380 3.88 1.10 4.75
CA VAL A 380 5.18 1.40 5.39
C VAL A 380 5.36 0.61 6.69
N VAL A 381 4.42 0.71 7.63
CA VAL A 381 4.55 0.04 8.94
C VAL A 381 4.51 -1.48 8.80
N ASN A 382 3.67 -2.01 7.90
CA ASN A 382 3.61 -3.43 7.65
C ASN A 382 4.88 -3.98 6.95
N SER A 383 5.70 -3.10 6.37
CA SER A 383 6.97 -3.47 5.75
C SER A 383 8.13 -3.60 6.76
N ILE A 384 7.96 -3.14 8.00
CA ILE A 384 9.02 -3.12 9.01
C ILE A 384 9.57 -4.54 9.31
N PRO A 385 8.75 -5.56 9.63
CA PRO A 385 9.30 -6.88 9.92
C PRO A 385 10.02 -7.48 8.71
N VAL A 386 9.46 -7.29 7.51
CA VAL A 386 9.98 -7.92 6.30
C VAL A 386 11.25 -7.25 5.77
N ILE A 387 11.48 -5.95 6.05
CA ILE A 387 12.75 -5.30 5.68
C ILE A 387 13.87 -5.68 6.64
N LEU A 388 13.57 -5.88 7.93
CA LEU A 388 14.55 -6.32 8.93
C LEU A 388 15.06 -7.74 8.65
N ASP A 389 14.19 -8.60 8.09
CA ASP A 389 14.55 -9.95 7.66
C ASP A 389 15.13 -10.00 6.23
N ALA A 390 15.16 -8.88 5.50
CA ALA A 390 15.59 -8.85 4.10
C ALA A 390 17.12 -8.89 3.96
N PRO A 391 17.66 -9.49 2.87
CA PRO A 391 19.08 -9.39 2.58
C PRO A 391 19.54 -7.95 2.37
N ALA A 392 20.76 -7.62 2.81
CA ALA A 392 21.33 -6.28 2.69
C ALA A 392 21.37 -5.78 1.23
N GLY A 393 21.09 -4.50 1.01
CA GLY A 393 21.01 -3.89 -0.33
C GLY A 393 19.72 -3.10 -0.58
N LEU A 394 19.61 -2.52 -1.77
CA LEU A 394 18.40 -1.83 -2.21
C LEU A 394 17.34 -2.86 -2.62
N ARG A 395 16.26 -2.92 -1.86
CA ARG A 395 15.08 -3.75 -2.10
C ARG A 395 13.96 -2.91 -2.70
N THR A 396 13.04 -3.59 -3.35
CA THR A 396 11.82 -2.99 -3.88
C THR A 396 10.60 -3.71 -3.36
N SER A 397 9.44 -3.12 -3.57
CA SER A 397 8.17 -3.72 -3.13
C SER A 397 7.91 -5.09 -3.75
N ARG A 398 8.54 -5.43 -4.90
CA ARG A 398 8.49 -6.75 -5.54
C ARG A 398 9.27 -7.84 -4.78
N ASP A 399 10.34 -7.46 -4.09
CA ASP A 399 11.28 -8.39 -3.44
C ASP A 399 10.78 -8.81 -2.06
N LEU A 400 10.01 -7.94 -1.42
CA LEU A 400 9.52 -8.14 -0.07
C LEU A 400 8.23 -8.97 -0.06
N PRO A 401 8.09 -9.95 0.85
CA PRO A 401 6.84 -10.68 1.01
C PRO A 401 5.68 -9.75 1.39
N ILE A 402 4.44 -10.20 1.15
CA ILE A 402 3.26 -9.49 1.63
C ILE A 402 3.17 -9.71 3.14
N GLY A 403 3.08 -8.62 3.90
CA GLY A 403 3.01 -8.65 5.36
C GLY A 403 1.85 -7.84 5.91
N PHE A 404 1.30 -8.29 7.03
CA PHE A 404 0.45 -7.49 7.90
C PHE A 404 1.06 -7.51 9.30
N PHE A 405 1.41 -6.35 9.83
CA PHE A 405 2.01 -6.24 11.14
C PHE A 405 0.91 -6.04 12.19
N SER A 406 0.54 -7.11 12.89
CA SER A 406 -0.50 -7.06 13.91
C SER A 406 -0.17 -6.05 15.02
N PRO A 407 -1.12 -5.24 15.49
CA PRO A 407 -0.93 -4.38 16.68
C PRO A 407 -0.50 -5.17 17.94
N HIS A 408 -0.93 -6.43 18.03
CA HIS A 408 -0.62 -7.35 19.14
C HIS A 408 0.54 -8.30 18.83
N ALA A 409 1.30 -8.05 17.77
CA ALA A 409 2.52 -8.78 17.54
C ALA A 409 3.41 -8.65 18.78
N ARG A 410 3.93 -9.78 19.24
CA ARG A 410 4.90 -9.79 20.33
C ARG A 410 6.22 -9.26 19.77
N PRO A 411 7.00 -8.53 20.59
CA PRO A 411 8.38 -8.22 20.28
C PRO A 411 9.14 -9.43 19.74
#